data_AF-A0A534KC82-F1
#
_entry.id   AF-A0A534KC82-F1
#
_cell.length_a   1.000
_cell.length_b   1.000
_cell.length_c   1.000
_cell.angle_alpha   90.00
_cell.angle_beta   90.00
_cell.angle_gamma   90.00
#
_symmetry.space_group_name_H-M   'P 1'
#
loop_
_entity.id
_entity.type
_entity.pdbx_description
1 polymer ?
#
loop_
_entity_poly.entity_id
_entity_poly.type
_entity_poly.pdbx_seq_one_letter_code
_entity_poly.pdbx_strand_id
1 'polypeptide(L)'
;MCLVLVGLLVGVVLAALPVAAPPPIPMRIQGQAFDRLGSPLPIGTPIRAFVDGVDYSNGSSVQNGAGTYSLLIAGNSKTNANVSDTPTSQEGANLGDAVIIAAGDFTTSANVFQEVISWSPGTVVIANLNLGSAASTPQPLKIQGIVTQPARGGNQFVFVCNPSSGSVSLADYYLELDTPGTYQGARFSLTGVLGATGIARQDLPSSTWLTATGDALKLVYRNPGGAAASAGGRDIVVDRVEFNATSRGTLNWEPGNTSLGDAAAPGPGRLLRRDASCTDTNRPSDFSLTTEPGVASTSNLTLGISSPTPGQTLPAASVVDLAWIMSDDVFQTGYVHVWANVTIGSQTIPVLVDQLGATSVRWTTPDFTGTAILKIDAEDPFGAHASATSNFALTRQTPLALIVAVLIVVVIVAFLVFAFLRARKKEAPPPTGPPPMPPAAPSPPSTIGPAAGVIPPALGKKVCPRCHTAVNTIDATCFFCGYKFPDATPPP
;
A
#
# COMPACT_ATOMS: atom_id res chain seq x y z
N MET A 1 5.89 -21.98 45.04
CA MET A 1 6.75 -21.63 43.88
C MET A 1 7.05 -22.83 42.98
N CYS A 2 7.78 -23.86 43.42
CA CYS A 2 8.32 -24.89 42.51
C CYS A 2 7.31 -25.54 41.56
N LEU A 3 6.09 -25.90 42.02
CA LEU A 3 5.03 -26.45 41.16
C LEU A 3 4.62 -25.52 40.01
N VAL A 4 4.66 -24.20 40.21
CA VAL A 4 4.37 -23.22 39.15
C VAL A 4 5.52 -23.15 38.14
N LEU A 5 6.78 -23.19 38.60
CA LEU A 5 7.95 -23.24 37.71
C LEU A 5 7.96 -24.53 36.87
N VAL A 6 7.67 -25.68 37.47
CA VAL A 6 7.59 -26.96 36.75
C VAL A 6 6.44 -26.95 35.75
N GLY A 7 5.27 -26.42 36.12
CA GLY A 7 4.16 -26.22 35.18
C GLY A 7 4.52 -25.32 34.01
N LEU A 8 5.28 -24.23 34.27
CA LEU A 8 5.73 -23.33 33.21
C LEU A 8 6.77 -23.98 32.29
N LEU A 9 7.75 -24.71 32.83
CA LEU A 9 8.72 -25.45 32.01
C LEU A 9 8.04 -26.55 31.18
N VAL A 10 7.12 -27.32 31.75
CA VAL A 10 6.38 -28.36 31.01
C VAL A 10 5.50 -27.73 29.93
N GLY A 11 4.86 -26.58 30.21
CA GLY A 11 4.11 -25.82 29.20
C GLY A 11 5.00 -25.32 28.05
N VAL A 12 6.16 -24.75 28.36
CA VAL A 12 7.13 -24.28 27.35
C VAL A 12 7.72 -25.45 26.54
N VAL A 13 8.05 -26.58 27.17
CA VAL A 13 8.58 -27.77 26.48
C VAL A 13 7.51 -28.42 25.58
N LEU A 14 6.26 -28.49 26.01
CA LEU A 14 5.17 -29.02 25.18
C LEU A 14 4.80 -28.06 24.02
N ALA A 15 4.86 -26.74 24.24
CA ALA A 15 4.69 -25.74 23.19
C ALA A 15 5.89 -25.64 22.23
N ALA A 16 7.04 -26.22 22.60
CA ALA A 16 8.26 -26.28 21.79
C ALA A 16 8.54 -27.65 21.18
N LEU A 17 7.59 -28.61 21.27
CA LEU A 17 7.63 -29.80 20.42
C LEU A 17 7.32 -29.36 18.98
N PRO A 18 8.22 -29.56 18.00
CA PRO A 18 7.89 -29.32 16.61
C PRO A 18 6.80 -30.33 16.21
N VAL A 19 5.62 -29.84 15.90
CA VAL A 19 4.56 -30.63 15.25
C VAL A 19 5.03 -30.88 13.82
N ALA A 20 5.87 -31.90 13.65
CA ALA A 20 6.31 -32.34 12.34
C ALA A 20 5.08 -32.74 11.51
N ALA A 21 4.98 -32.20 10.30
CA ALA A 21 3.97 -32.58 9.33
C ALA A 21 3.96 -34.11 9.14
N PRO A 22 2.79 -34.75 9.02
CA PRO A 22 2.71 -36.09 8.44
C PRO A 22 3.38 -36.07 7.05
N PRO A 23 4.27 -37.02 6.73
CA PRO A 23 4.98 -37.01 5.47
C PRO A 23 3.99 -37.04 4.29
N PRO A 24 4.18 -36.21 3.24
CA PRO A 24 3.24 -36.10 2.13
C PRO A 24 2.81 -37.44 1.54
N ILE A 25 1.49 -37.64 1.39
CA ILE A 25 0.92 -38.87 0.83
C ILE A 25 1.04 -38.81 -0.70
N PRO A 26 1.93 -39.59 -1.35
CA PRO A 26 2.16 -39.42 -2.78
C PRO A 26 0.99 -39.93 -3.62
N MET A 27 0.69 -39.22 -4.69
CA MET A 27 -0.12 -39.71 -5.81
C MET A 27 0.81 -40.35 -6.85
N ARG A 28 0.39 -41.44 -7.51
CA ARG A 28 1.17 -42.06 -8.60
C ARG A 28 0.42 -42.00 -9.93
N ILE A 29 1.13 -41.63 -10.99
CA ILE A 29 0.65 -41.68 -12.37
C ILE A 29 1.62 -42.54 -13.19
N GLN A 30 1.10 -43.48 -13.98
CA GLN A 30 1.92 -44.42 -14.75
C GLN A 30 1.25 -44.82 -16.08
N GLY A 31 2.06 -45.07 -17.10
CA GLY A 31 1.59 -45.47 -18.44
C GLY A 31 2.68 -45.30 -19.50
N GLN A 32 2.30 -44.94 -20.72
CA GLN A 32 3.21 -44.63 -21.82
C GLN A 32 3.08 -43.17 -22.26
N ALA A 33 4.19 -42.51 -22.56
CA ALA A 33 4.23 -41.12 -23.04
C ALA A 33 4.64 -41.06 -24.52
N PHE A 34 3.91 -40.27 -25.31
CA PHE A 34 3.98 -40.19 -26.77
C PHE A 34 4.16 -38.75 -27.26
N ASP A 35 4.79 -38.59 -28.42
CA ASP A 35 4.90 -37.33 -29.13
C ASP A 35 3.60 -36.95 -29.89
N ARG A 36 3.66 -35.83 -30.62
CA ARG A 36 2.53 -35.29 -31.39
C ARG A 36 2.15 -36.13 -32.62
N LEU A 37 2.93 -37.18 -32.93
CA LEU A 37 2.70 -38.14 -34.03
C LEU A 37 2.30 -39.53 -33.49
N GLY A 38 2.17 -39.71 -32.18
CA GLY A 38 1.89 -41.00 -31.53
C GLY A 38 3.11 -41.92 -31.41
N SER A 39 4.33 -41.42 -31.63
CA SER A 39 5.57 -42.19 -31.40
C SER A 39 5.98 -42.11 -29.93
N PRO A 40 6.48 -43.20 -29.30
CA PRO A 40 6.94 -43.15 -27.92
C PRO A 40 8.05 -42.11 -27.71
N LEU A 41 8.00 -41.38 -26.60
CA LEU A 41 9.05 -40.40 -26.27
C LEU A 41 10.40 -41.08 -25.98
N PRO A 42 11.54 -40.41 -26.24
CA PRO A 42 12.87 -40.97 -25.98
C PRO A 42 13.12 -41.33 -24.52
N ILE A 43 13.93 -42.37 -24.29
CA ILE A 43 14.43 -42.75 -22.96
C ILE A 43 15.12 -41.55 -22.30
N GLY A 44 14.86 -41.33 -21.01
CA GLY A 44 15.42 -40.23 -20.24
C GLY A 44 14.69 -38.89 -20.39
N THR A 45 13.70 -38.78 -21.29
CA THR A 45 12.85 -37.57 -21.38
C THR A 45 12.22 -37.29 -20.01
N PRO A 46 12.44 -36.10 -19.41
CA PRO A 46 11.85 -35.75 -18.13
C PRO A 46 10.33 -35.71 -18.20
N ILE A 47 9.65 -36.28 -17.20
CA ILE A 47 8.21 -36.14 -17.00
C ILE A 47 8.00 -35.43 -15.65
N ARG A 48 7.26 -34.33 -15.68
CA ARG A 48 7.06 -33.39 -14.56
C ARG A 48 5.58 -33.13 -14.33
N ALA A 49 5.22 -32.80 -13.09
CA ALA A 49 3.83 -32.60 -12.67
C ALA A 49 3.70 -31.25 -11.99
N PHE A 50 3.01 -30.34 -12.67
CA PHE A 50 2.81 -28.99 -12.20
C PHE A 50 1.41 -28.84 -11.65
N VAL A 51 1.32 -28.37 -10.40
CA VAL A 51 0.14 -27.64 -9.95
C VAL A 51 0.54 -26.19 -9.91
N ASP A 52 -0.18 -25.37 -10.68
CA ASP A 52 -0.17 -23.93 -10.49
C ASP A 52 1.22 -23.24 -10.63
N GLY A 53 2.06 -23.82 -11.49
CA GLY A 53 3.41 -23.32 -11.80
C GLY A 53 4.55 -23.95 -10.99
N VAL A 54 4.27 -24.77 -9.98
CA VAL A 54 5.30 -25.45 -9.17
C VAL A 54 5.35 -26.94 -9.46
N ASP A 55 6.56 -27.50 -9.59
CA ASP A 55 6.81 -28.93 -9.83
C ASP A 55 6.69 -29.74 -8.53
N TYR A 56 5.72 -30.65 -8.49
CA TYR A 56 5.52 -31.62 -7.41
C TYR A 56 6.06 -33.02 -7.74
N SER A 57 6.78 -33.18 -8.85
CA SER A 57 7.27 -34.49 -9.28
C SER A 57 8.50 -34.97 -8.51
N ASN A 58 8.63 -36.29 -8.36
CA ASN A 58 9.86 -36.92 -7.88
C ASN A 58 11.01 -36.95 -8.92
N GLY A 59 11.07 -35.99 -9.84
CA GLY A 59 12.10 -35.92 -10.88
C GLY A 59 11.98 -36.98 -12.00
N SER A 60 10.81 -37.60 -12.16
CA SER A 60 10.59 -38.78 -13.03
C SER A 60 10.97 -38.61 -14.51
N SER A 61 11.13 -39.71 -15.24
CA SER A 61 11.44 -39.70 -16.68
C SER A 61 10.96 -40.97 -17.40
N VAL A 62 11.01 -40.93 -18.73
CA VAL A 62 10.73 -42.09 -19.60
C VAL A 62 11.80 -43.18 -19.42
N GLN A 63 11.35 -44.39 -19.12
CA GLN A 63 12.17 -45.49 -18.61
C GLN A 63 12.67 -46.45 -19.70
N ASN A 64 11.98 -46.54 -20.84
CA ASN A 64 12.28 -47.50 -21.92
C ASN A 64 11.81 -47.01 -23.30
N GLY A 65 12.21 -47.72 -24.36
CA GLY A 65 11.86 -47.38 -25.75
C GLY A 65 10.39 -47.59 -26.14
N ALA A 66 9.54 -48.05 -25.21
CA ALA A 66 8.09 -48.09 -25.37
C ALA A 66 7.40 -46.87 -24.71
N GLY A 67 8.17 -45.86 -24.29
CA GLY A 67 7.65 -44.63 -23.70
C GLY A 67 7.16 -44.80 -22.25
N THR A 68 7.42 -45.95 -21.60
CA THR A 68 6.90 -46.20 -20.25
C THR A 68 7.42 -45.17 -19.25
N TYR A 69 6.54 -44.63 -18.41
CA TYR A 69 6.89 -43.75 -17.31
C TYR A 69 6.16 -44.15 -16.02
N SER A 70 6.72 -43.76 -14.88
CA SER A 70 6.06 -43.80 -13.58
C SER A 70 6.47 -42.57 -12.79
N LEU A 71 5.51 -41.69 -12.58
CA LEU A 71 5.61 -40.40 -11.92
C LEU A 71 5.02 -40.51 -10.51
N LEU A 72 5.79 -40.15 -9.48
CA LEU A 72 5.23 -39.85 -8.16
C LEU A 72 5.10 -38.33 -8.04
N ILE A 73 3.93 -37.91 -7.56
CA ILE A 73 3.62 -36.53 -7.22
C ILE A 73 3.54 -36.49 -5.70
N ALA A 74 4.45 -35.74 -5.07
CA ALA A 74 4.53 -35.67 -3.61
C ALA A 74 3.82 -34.42 -3.12
N GLY A 75 2.73 -34.59 -2.37
CA GLY A 75 2.09 -33.48 -1.69
C GLY A 75 0.86 -33.87 -0.87
N ASN A 76 0.54 -33.05 0.13
CA ASN A 76 -0.64 -33.19 0.97
C ASN A 76 -1.89 -32.54 0.32
N SER A 77 -3.09 -32.89 0.76
CA SER A 77 -4.32 -32.28 0.22
C SER A 77 -4.96 -31.29 1.17
N LYS A 78 -5.45 -30.18 0.63
CA LYS A 78 -6.46 -29.37 1.34
C LYS A 78 -7.86 -29.94 1.08
N THR A 79 -8.68 -30.00 2.13
CA THR A 79 -10.11 -30.32 1.99
C THR A 79 -10.95 -29.05 1.84
N ASN A 80 -12.15 -29.18 1.26
CA ASN A 80 -13.10 -28.07 1.08
C ASN A 80 -13.56 -27.43 2.42
N ALA A 81 -13.27 -28.06 3.57
CA ALA A 81 -13.45 -27.50 4.90
C ALA A 81 -12.35 -26.49 5.31
N ASN A 82 -11.44 -26.13 4.39
CA ASN A 82 -10.25 -25.30 4.60
C ASN A 82 -9.20 -25.85 5.58
N VAL A 83 -9.41 -27.04 6.14
CA VAL A 83 -8.37 -27.77 6.88
C VAL A 83 -7.35 -28.32 5.87
N SER A 84 -6.13 -27.80 5.97
CA SER A 84 -4.91 -28.44 5.45
C SER A 84 -4.46 -29.50 6.46
N ASP A 85 -3.95 -30.63 5.99
CA ASP A 85 -3.27 -31.63 6.85
C ASP A 85 -2.03 -31.03 7.54
N THR A 86 -1.51 -29.92 7.00
CA THR A 86 -0.41 -29.10 7.50
C THR A 86 -0.87 -27.65 7.74
N PRO A 87 -1.20 -27.24 8.98
CA PRO A 87 -1.85 -25.95 9.26
C PRO A 87 -1.03 -24.68 8.98
N THR A 88 0.29 -24.80 8.81
CA THR A 88 1.24 -23.68 8.66
C THR A 88 1.83 -23.54 7.25
N SER A 89 1.68 -24.56 6.41
CA SER A 89 2.41 -24.69 5.15
C SER A 89 1.70 -25.71 4.26
N GLN A 90 0.98 -25.27 3.23
CA GLN A 90 0.28 -26.22 2.35
C GLN A 90 1.27 -26.83 1.35
N GLU A 91 1.52 -28.14 1.51
CA GLU A 91 2.49 -28.89 0.73
C GLU A 91 1.80 -29.59 -0.47
N GLY A 92 0.88 -28.95 -1.18
CA GLY A 92 0.15 -29.62 -2.27
C GLY A 92 -1.01 -28.82 -2.87
N ALA A 93 -2.13 -29.49 -3.17
CA ALA A 93 -3.29 -28.84 -3.79
C ALA A 93 -4.62 -29.18 -3.09
N ASN A 94 -5.71 -28.51 -3.47
CA ASN A 94 -7.04 -28.92 -3.05
C ASN A 94 -7.42 -30.23 -3.77
N LEU A 95 -8.26 -31.05 -3.12
CA LEU A 95 -8.79 -32.26 -3.76
C LEU A 95 -9.56 -31.91 -5.04
N GLY A 96 -9.10 -32.45 -6.18
CA GLY A 96 -9.69 -32.21 -7.50
C GLY A 96 -8.96 -31.21 -8.38
N ASP A 97 -8.01 -30.41 -7.83
CA ASP A 97 -7.25 -29.39 -8.58
C ASP A 97 -6.53 -29.99 -9.80
N ALA A 98 -6.34 -29.17 -10.84
CA ALA A 98 -5.80 -29.63 -12.12
C ALA A 98 -4.27 -29.81 -12.07
N VAL A 99 -3.79 -31.05 -12.17
CA VAL A 99 -2.37 -31.35 -12.41
C VAL A 99 -2.10 -31.30 -13.91
N ILE A 100 -1.17 -30.43 -14.30
CA ILE A 100 -0.65 -30.30 -15.67
C ILE A 100 0.62 -31.14 -15.77
N ILE A 101 0.69 -32.06 -16.75
CA ILE A 101 1.89 -32.89 -16.97
C ILE A 101 2.72 -32.32 -18.13
N ALA A 102 4.04 -32.29 -17.99
CA ALA A 102 4.96 -31.76 -19.00
C ALA A 102 6.14 -32.69 -19.30
N ALA A 103 6.63 -32.62 -20.55
CA ALA A 103 7.86 -33.24 -21.05
C ALA A 103 9.04 -32.24 -20.96
N GLY A 104 9.44 -31.95 -19.73
CA GLY A 104 10.33 -30.85 -19.38
C GLY A 104 9.89 -30.14 -18.12
N ASP A 105 10.66 -29.14 -17.69
CA ASP A 105 10.56 -28.46 -16.39
C ASP A 105 10.29 -26.95 -16.52
N PHE A 106 9.81 -26.50 -17.68
CA PHE A 106 9.60 -25.09 -18.06
C PHE A 106 10.84 -24.18 -18.03
N THR A 107 12.03 -24.66 -17.67
CA THR A 107 13.27 -23.85 -17.72
C THR A 107 13.65 -23.50 -19.17
N THR A 108 13.56 -24.49 -20.05
CA THR A 108 14.03 -24.47 -21.44
C THR A 108 13.07 -25.15 -22.43
N SER A 109 12.13 -25.96 -21.93
CA SER A 109 11.12 -26.70 -22.70
C SER A 109 9.76 -26.57 -22.02
N ALA A 110 8.75 -26.14 -22.78
CA ALA A 110 7.36 -26.01 -22.35
C ALA A 110 6.43 -27.00 -23.07
N ASN A 111 6.93 -28.19 -23.41
CA ASN A 111 6.16 -29.24 -24.07
C ASN A 111 5.14 -29.87 -23.08
N VAL A 112 3.89 -29.45 -23.14
CA VAL A 112 2.81 -29.89 -22.23
C VAL A 112 1.92 -30.94 -22.90
N PHE A 113 1.60 -32.00 -22.15
CA PHE A 113 0.73 -33.11 -22.58
C PHE A 113 -0.75 -32.68 -22.67
N GLN A 114 -1.57 -33.44 -23.38
CA GLN A 114 -3.01 -33.17 -23.55
C GLN A 114 -3.79 -33.46 -22.27
N GLU A 115 -3.34 -34.45 -21.52
CA GLU A 115 -4.02 -35.01 -20.37
C GLU A 115 -3.87 -34.10 -19.13
N VAL A 116 -5.00 -33.86 -18.46
CA VAL A 116 -5.08 -33.22 -17.14
C VAL A 116 -5.65 -34.22 -16.18
N ILE A 117 -5.02 -34.36 -15.03
CA ILE A 117 -5.37 -35.34 -14.01
C ILE A 117 -5.71 -34.57 -12.73
N SER A 118 -6.79 -34.95 -12.03
CA SER A 118 -7.19 -34.28 -10.80
C SER A 118 -6.32 -34.72 -9.62
N TRP A 119 -5.87 -33.75 -8.81
CA TRP A 119 -5.08 -33.98 -7.61
C TRP A 119 -5.84 -34.84 -6.60
N SER A 120 -5.27 -36.01 -6.28
CA SER A 120 -5.86 -36.95 -5.33
C SER A 120 -4.76 -37.80 -4.68
N PRO A 121 -4.21 -37.35 -3.52
CA PRO A 121 -3.17 -38.06 -2.77
C PRO A 121 -3.53 -39.52 -2.47
N GLY A 122 -2.51 -40.39 -2.50
CA GLY A 122 -2.67 -41.83 -2.27
C GLY A 122 -3.31 -42.63 -3.42
N THR A 123 -3.77 -41.98 -4.48
CA THR A 123 -4.33 -42.68 -5.65
C THR A 123 -3.25 -43.16 -6.64
N VAL A 124 -3.63 -44.14 -7.46
CA VAL A 124 -2.82 -44.63 -8.58
C VAL A 124 -3.64 -44.47 -9.87
N VAL A 125 -3.16 -43.62 -10.77
CA VAL A 125 -3.77 -43.35 -12.08
C VAL A 125 -3.00 -44.07 -13.17
N ILE A 126 -3.72 -44.82 -14.01
CA ILE A 126 -3.18 -45.39 -15.25
C ILE A 126 -3.56 -44.45 -16.40
N ALA A 127 -2.59 -43.78 -17.00
CA ALA A 127 -2.81 -42.81 -18.07
C ALA A 127 -1.68 -42.87 -19.09
N ASN A 128 -2.04 -42.98 -20.37
CA ASN A 128 -1.11 -42.64 -21.44
C ASN A 128 -1.11 -41.12 -21.63
N LEU A 129 0.05 -40.56 -21.97
CA LEU A 129 0.26 -39.12 -22.14
C LEU A 129 0.60 -38.83 -23.60
N ASN A 130 -0.06 -37.87 -24.23
CA ASN A 130 0.15 -37.50 -25.62
C ASN A 130 0.53 -36.01 -25.68
N LEU A 131 1.64 -35.64 -26.34
CA LEU A 131 2.01 -34.22 -26.40
C LEU A 131 0.91 -33.39 -27.09
N GLY A 132 0.56 -32.25 -26.49
CA GLY A 132 -0.47 -31.37 -27.01
C GLY A 132 -0.03 -30.62 -28.27
N SER A 133 -1.00 -30.09 -29.02
CA SER A 133 -0.78 -29.46 -30.31
C SER A 133 0.28 -28.35 -30.24
N ALA A 134 1.05 -28.17 -31.31
CA ALA A 134 2.03 -27.07 -31.36
C ALA A 134 1.37 -25.68 -31.24
N ALA A 135 0.11 -25.53 -31.69
CA ALA A 135 -0.66 -24.30 -31.58
C ALA A 135 -1.15 -23.97 -30.15
N SER A 136 -1.19 -24.97 -29.27
CA SER A 136 -1.53 -24.84 -27.84
C SER A 136 -0.31 -25.01 -26.92
N THR A 137 0.90 -25.15 -27.48
CA THR A 137 2.13 -25.33 -26.71
C THR A 137 2.74 -23.96 -26.41
N PRO A 138 2.82 -23.52 -25.14
CA PRO A 138 3.46 -22.25 -24.81
C PRO A 138 4.94 -22.22 -25.20
N GLN A 139 5.48 -21.01 -25.37
CA GLN A 139 6.91 -20.78 -25.21
C GLN A 139 7.23 -20.58 -23.71
N PRO A 140 8.41 -21.00 -23.23
CA PRO A 140 8.85 -20.80 -21.84
C PRO A 140 9.27 -19.35 -21.61
N LEU A 141 8.34 -18.40 -21.72
CA LEU A 141 8.58 -17.02 -21.31
C LEU A 141 8.82 -16.95 -19.80
N LYS A 142 9.61 -15.96 -19.37
CA LYS A 142 10.05 -15.82 -17.98
C LYS A 142 9.86 -14.39 -17.46
N ILE A 143 9.59 -14.26 -16.17
CA ILE A 143 9.64 -13.01 -15.43
C ILE A 143 11.11 -12.69 -15.20
N GLN A 144 11.63 -11.72 -15.95
CA GLN A 144 13.02 -11.26 -15.87
C GLN A 144 13.25 -10.41 -14.61
N GLY A 145 12.22 -9.71 -14.14
CA GLY A 145 12.27 -9.00 -12.87
C GLY A 145 11.04 -8.17 -12.53
N ILE A 146 11.00 -7.67 -11.30
CA ILE A 146 9.85 -7.04 -10.65
C ILE A 146 10.27 -5.75 -9.94
N VAL A 147 9.53 -4.65 -10.15
CA VAL A 147 9.66 -3.38 -9.42
C VAL A 147 8.32 -3.04 -8.75
N THR A 148 8.26 -3.24 -7.42
CA THR A 148 7.10 -2.95 -6.57
C THR A 148 7.03 -1.49 -6.09
N GLN A 149 8.17 -0.77 -6.12
CA GLN A 149 8.31 0.59 -5.61
C GLN A 149 9.28 1.39 -6.51
N PRO A 150 8.84 1.88 -7.69
CA PRO A 150 9.68 2.68 -8.58
C PRO A 150 10.23 3.91 -7.86
N ALA A 151 11.52 4.23 -8.01
CA ALA A 151 12.19 5.28 -7.22
C ALA A 151 11.47 6.63 -7.29
N ARG A 152 11.04 7.03 -8.50
CA ARG A 152 10.33 8.28 -8.80
C ARG A 152 8.82 8.22 -8.56
N GLY A 153 8.32 7.12 -7.99
CA GLY A 153 6.89 6.84 -7.86
C GLY A 153 6.23 6.46 -9.20
N GLY A 154 4.90 6.48 -9.21
CA GLY A 154 4.10 6.02 -10.35
C GLY A 154 3.77 4.53 -10.28
N ASN A 155 3.34 3.96 -11.40
CA ASN A 155 2.91 2.56 -11.47
C ASN A 155 4.09 1.59 -11.37
N GLN A 156 3.83 0.46 -10.72
CA GLN A 156 4.74 -0.69 -10.68
C GLN A 156 4.94 -1.27 -12.08
N PHE A 157 6.01 -2.03 -12.27
CA PHE A 157 6.27 -2.68 -13.56
C PHE A 157 7.07 -3.95 -13.39
N VAL A 158 6.95 -4.83 -14.38
CA VAL A 158 7.76 -6.05 -14.50
C VAL A 158 8.50 -6.06 -15.83
N PHE A 159 9.55 -6.86 -15.90
CA PHE A 159 10.19 -7.23 -17.14
C PHE A 159 9.84 -8.68 -17.46
N VAL A 160 9.33 -8.93 -18.66
CA VAL A 160 9.13 -10.28 -19.20
C VAL A 160 10.18 -10.50 -20.28
N CYS A 161 10.69 -11.72 -20.38
CA CYS A 161 11.74 -12.11 -21.33
C CYS A 161 11.42 -13.42 -22.03
N ASN A 162 12.13 -13.64 -23.13
CA ASN A 162 11.94 -14.76 -24.04
C ASN A 162 13.28 -15.50 -24.24
N PRO A 163 13.54 -16.60 -23.52
CA PRO A 163 14.76 -17.40 -23.72
C PRO A 163 14.74 -18.24 -25.02
N SER A 164 13.64 -18.22 -25.79
CA SER A 164 13.55 -18.95 -27.07
C SER A 164 14.25 -18.24 -28.22
N SER A 165 14.53 -19.00 -29.29
CA SER A 165 15.11 -18.52 -30.55
C SER A 165 14.08 -17.93 -31.54
N GLY A 166 12.79 -17.90 -31.18
CA GLY A 166 11.71 -17.33 -32.00
C GLY A 166 11.13 -16.06 -31.39
N SER A 167 10.31 -15.33 -32.14
CA SER A 167 9.51 -14.22 -31.62
C SER A 167 8.20 -14.70 -31.00
N VAL A 168 7.76 -14.08 -29.90
CA VAL A 168 6.56 -14.50 -29.14
C VAL A 168 5.59 -13.34 -28.93
N SER A 169 4.31 -13.57 -29.23
CA SER A 169 3.20 -12.65 -28.94
C SER A 169 2.97 -12.59 -27.42
N LEU A 170 2.95 -11.38 -26.84
CA LEU A 170 2.55 -11.21 -25.45
C LEU A 170 1.03 -11.19 -25.26
N ALA A 171 0.23 -10.98 -26.31
CA ALA A 171 -1.23 -11.03 -26.19
C ALA A 171 -1.74 -12.42 -25.77
N ASP A 172 -0.96 -13.46 -26.04
CA ASP A 172 -1.20 -14.85 -25.72
C ASP A 172 -0.86 -15.14 -24.24
N TYR A 173 -0.43 -14.14 -23.46
CA TYR A 173 -0.03 -14.25 -22.06
C TYR A 173 -0.69 -13.21 -21.16
N TYR A 174 -0.76 -13.52 -19.87
CA TYR A 174 -1.17 -12.58 -18.83
C TYR A 174 -0.39 -12.83 -17.53
N LEU A 175 -0.35 -11.82 -16.67
CA LEU A 175 0.09 -11.97 -15.28
C LEU A 175 -1.10 -12.26 -14.39
N GLU A 176 -0.92 -13.12 -13.39
CA GLU A 176 -1.91 -13.40 -12.34
C GLU A 176 -1.26 -13.34 -10.96
N LEU A 177 -1.98 -12.80 -9.99
CA LEU A 177 -1.64 -12.84 -8.57
C LEU A 177 -2.43 -13.93 -7.86
N ASP A 178 -1.83 -14.51 -6.83
CA ASP A 178 -2.57 -15.31 -5.87
C ASP A 178 -3.33 -14.42 -4.87
N THR A 179 -4.30 -15.00 -4.17
CA THR A 179 -5.01 -14.31 -3.09
C THR A 179 -5.17 -15.23 -1.87
N PRO A 180 -5.38 -14.67 -0.65
CA PRO A 180 -5.47 -15.47 0.57
C PRO A 180 -6.48 -16.62 0.48
N GLY A 181 -5.95 -17.84 0.37
CA GLY A 181 -6.73 -19.09 0.30
C GLY A 181 -7.05 -19.61 -1.11
N THR A 182 -6.63 -18.93 -2.20
CA THR A 182 -6.77 -19.45 -3.58
C THR A 182 -5.71 -18.90 -4.53
N TYR A 183 -5.20 -19.77 -5.41
CA TYR A 183 -4.18 -19.43 -6.40
C TYR A 183 -4.72 -18.70 -7.65
N GLN A 184 -5.72 -17.84 -7.47
CA GLN A 184 -6.34 -17.04 -8.51
C GLN A 184 -6.65 -15.64 -7.95
N GLY A 185 -6.64 -14.63 -8.81
CA GLY A 185 -6.69 -13.26 -8.32
C GLY A 185 -6.71 -12.19 -9.41
N ALA A 186 -6.00 -11.09 -9.15
CA ALA A 186 -5.93 -9.99 -10.10
C ALA A 186 -5.16 -10.42 -11.36
N ARG A 187 -5.72 -10.14 -12.54
CA ARG A 187 -5.15 -10.50 -13.84
C ARG A 187 -4.79 -9.27 -14.65
N PHE A 188 -3.65 -9.32 -15.34
CA PHE A 188 -3.18 -8.25 -16.23
C PHE A 188 -2.73 -8.80 -17.59
N SER A 189 -3.42 -8.39 -18.67
CA SER A 189 -3.07 -8.76 -20.04
C SER A 189 -1.73 -8.17 -20.45
N LEU A 190 -0.82 -9.00 -20.95
CA LEU A 190 0.41 -8.51 -21.55
C LEU A 190 0.19 -8.05 -23.00
N THR A 191 1.07 -7.18 -23.51
CA THR A 191 0.93 -6.56 -24.84
C THR A 191 2.27 -6.38 -25.54
N GLY A 192 2.25 -6.50 -26.87
CA GLY A 192 3.43 -6.41 -27.73
C GLY A 192 3.94 -7.77 -28.22
N VAL A 193 5.17 -7.80 -28.72
CA VAL A 193 5.86 -8.99 -29.23
C VAL A 193 7.30 -8.94 -28.74
N LEU A 194 7.80 -10.04 -28.15
CA LEU A 194 9.22 -10.19 -27.85
C LEU A 194 9.93 -10.80 -29.06
N GLY A 195 11.10 -10.25 -29.39
CA GLY A 195 12.07 -10.96 -30.24
C GLY A 195 12.71 -12.14 -29.50
N ALA A 196 13.44 -12.99 -30.24
CA ALA A 196 14.32 -14.01 -29.67
C ALA A 196 15.34 -13.37 -28.70
N THR A 197 15.59 -14.01 -27.56
CA THR A 197 16.40 -13.46 -26.44
C THR A 197 16.00 -12.05 -25.97
N GLY A 198 14.77 -11.62 -26.27
CA GLY A 198 14.27 -10.29 -26.00
C GLY A 198 13.75 -10.10 -24.56
N ILE A 199 13.69 -8.84 -24.12
CA ILE A 199 13.10 -8.41 -22.85
C ILE A 199 12.14 -7.24 -23.15
N ALA A 200 10.96 -7.22 -22.54
CA ALA A 200 10.04 -6.08 -22.57
C ALA A 200 9.62 -5.69 -21.15
N ARG A 201 9.58 -4.38 -20.88
CA ARG A 201 8.88 -3.81 -19.73
C ARG A 201 7.37 -3.93 -19.96
N GLN A 202 6.62 -4.20 -18.90
CA GLN A 202 5.16 -4.19 -18.86
C GLN A 202 4.74 -3.41 -17.61
N ASP A 203 4.12 -2.24 -17.82
CA ASP A 203 3.64 -1.37 -16.74
C ASP A 203 2.33 -1.91 -16.16
N LEU A 204 2.30 -2.11 -14.84
CA LEU A 204 1.16 -2.67 -14.13
C LEU A 204 0.05 -1.62 -13.94
N PRO A 205 -1.20 -2.02 -13.61
CA PRO A 205 -2.35 -1.10 -13.56
C PRO A 205 -2.24 0.05 -12.55
N SER A 206 -1.45 -0.10 -11.47
CA SER A 206 -1.33 0.90 -10.41
C SER A 206 0.04 0.87 -9.71
N SER A 207 0.24 1.77 -8.76
CA SER A 207 1.35 1.79 -7.81
C SER A 207 1.25 0.74 -6.69
N THR A 208 0.17 -0.04 -6.64
CA THR A 208 -0.18 -0.97 -5.55
C THR A 208 -0.89 -2.23 -6.09
N TRP A 209 -0.50 -2.71 -7.26
CA TRP A 209 -1.03 -3.96 -7.83
C TRP A 209 -0.36 -5.17 -7.16
N LEU A 210 0.96 -5.09 -6.97
CA LEU A 210 1.75 -5.93 -6.08
C LEU A 210 1.87 -5.30 -4.68
N THR A 211 1.94 -6.15 -3.68
CA THR A 211 2.26 -5.81 -2.29
C THR A 211 3.78 -5.72 -2.13
N ALA A 212 4.31 -4.53 -1.84
CA ALA A 212 5.76 -4.30 -1.83
C ALA A 212 6.56 -5.14 -0.81
N THR A 213 5.91 -5.60 0.26
CA THR A 213 6.48 -6.45 1.31
C THR A 213 6.40 -7.95 1.03
N GLY A 214 5.76 -8.38 -0.05
CA GLY A 214 5.74 -9.77 -0.50
C GLY A 214 4.43 -10.20 -1.13
N ASP A 215 4.53 -10.94 -2.25
CA ASP A 215 3.44 -11.40 -3.10
C ASP A 215 3.89 -12.57 -3.98
N ALA A 216 2.92 -13.28 -4.60
CA ALA A 216 3.18 -14.35 -5.55
C ALA A 216 2.68 -13.97 -6.96
N LEU A 217 3.60 -13.86 -7.92
CA LEU A 217 3.33 -13.42 -9.28
C LEU A 217 3.54 -14.56 -10.29
N LYS A 218 2.54 -14.80 -11.13
CA LYS A 218 2.58 -15.79 -12.21
C LYS A 218 2.68 -15.13 -13.58
N LEU A 219 3.33 -15.82 -14.51
CA LEU A 219 3.20 -15.62 -15.94
C LEU A 219 2.43 -16.80 -16.54
N VAL A 220 1.26 -16.51 -17.11
CA VAL A 220 0.29 -17.52 -17.54
C VAL A 220 0.05 -17.39 -19.04
N TYR A 221 0.18 -18.51 -19.76
CA TYR A 221 -0.18 -18.65 -21.16
C TYR A 221 -1.67 -18.91 -21.31
N ARG A 222 -2.32 -18.13 -22.18
CA ARG A 222 -3.71 -18.28 -22.60
C ARG A 222 -3.81 -19.42 -23.58
N ASN A 223 -4.46 -20.50 -23.18
CA ASN A 223 -4.57 -21.66 -24.04
C ASN A 223 -5.71 -21.44 -25.07
N PRO A 224 -5.44 -21.49 -26.38
CA PRO A 224 -6.49 -21.34 -27.40
C PRO A 224 -7.44 -22.54 -27.44
N GLY A 225 -7.13 -23.64 -26.74
CA GLY A 225 -7.94 -24.84 -26.70
C GLY A 225 -7.99 -25.57 -28.05
N GLY A 226 -9.11 -26.24 -28.32
CA GLY A 226 -9.32 -27.04 -29.53
C GLY A 226 -8.96 -28.54 -29.36
N ALA A 227 -8.96 -29.26 -30.47
CA ALA A 227 -8.66 -30.69 -30.49
C ALA A 227 -7.17 -30.94 -30.21
N ALA A 228 -6.87 -31.94 -29.38
CA ALA A 228 -5.52 -32.26 -28.92
C ALA A 228 -4.78 -31.08 -28.25
N ALA A 229 -5.51 -30.15 -27.61
CA ALA A 229 -4.90 -29.04 -26.88
C ALA A 229 -4.09 -29.54 -25.67
N SER A 230 -2.91 -28.93 -25.45
CA SER A 230 -2.13 -29.08 -24.23
C SER A 230 -2.98 -28.73 -23.00
N ALA A 231 -2.70 -29.35 -21.85
CA ALA A 231 -3.43 -29.15 -20.59
C ALA A 231 -4.97 -29.19 -20.74
N GLY A 232 -5.50 -30.03 -21.64
CA GLY A 232 -6.94 -30.14 -21.91
C GLY A 232 -7.60 -28.83 -22.36
N GLY A 233 -6.83 -27.86 -22.89
CA GLY A 233 -7.29 -26.52 -23.22
C GLY A 233 -7.35 -25.54 -22.04
N ARG A 234 -6.77 -25.88 -20.88
CA ARG A 234 -6.60 -24.96 -19.73
C ARG A 234 -5.40 -24.05 -19.91
N ASP A 235 -5.49 -22.84 -19.37
CA ASP A 235 -4.35 -21.91 -19.23
C ASP A 235 -3.19 -22.58 -18.46
N ILE A 236 -1.96 -22.21 -18.82
CA ILE A 236 -0.73 -22.86 -18.34
C ILE A 236 0.17 -21.81 -17.69
N VAL A 237 0.45 -21.97 -16.39
CA VAL A 237 1.50 -21.18 -15.71
C VAL A 237 2.86 -21.64 -16.24
N VAL A 238 3.63 -20.73 -16.86
CA VAL A 238 4.96 -21.02 -17.46
C VAL A 238 6.12 -20.51 -16.60
N ASP A 239 5.83 -19.60 -15.67
CA ASP A 239 6.78 -19.07 -14.70
C ASP A 239 6.02 -18.55 -13.48
N ARG A 240 6.65 -18.64 -12.30
CA ARG A 240 6.10 -18.21 -11.02
C ARG A 240 7.23 -17.61 -10.19
N VAL A 241 6.99 -16.46 -9.57
CA VAL A 241 7.94 -15.77 -8.70
C VAL A 241 7.23 -15.38 -7.41
N GLU A 242 7.60 -16.04 -6.33
CA GLU A 242 7.29 -15.63 -4.96
C GLU A 242 8.41 -14.75 -4.44
N PHE A 243 8.03 -13.65 -3.77
CA PHE A 243 8.99 -12.77 -3.12
C PHE A 243 8.44 -12.26 -1.80
N ASN A 244 9.32 -12.05 -0.81
CA ASN A 244 8.90 -11.68 0.54
C ASN A 244 9.98 -10.87 1.29
N ALA A 245 9.55 -9.98 2.19
CA ALA A 245 10.45 -9.11 2.94
C ALA A 245 10.87 -9.75 4.27
N THR A 246 12.17 -10.05 4.44
CA THR A 246 12.71 -10.86 5.55
C THR A 246 12.33 -10.40 6.96
N SER A 247 11.97 -9.13 7.15
CA SER A 247 11.60 -8.53 8.45
C SER A 247 10.19 -7.92 8.53
N ARG A 248 9.47 -7.83 7.40
CA ARG A 248 8.13 -7.21 7.29
C ARG A 248 7.22 -7.96 6.29
N GLY A 249 7.48 -9.24 6.07
CA GLY A 249 6.86 -10.06 5.02
C GLY A 249 5.34 -10.12 5.11
N THR A 250 4.67 -9.89 3.98
CA THR A 250 3.20 -9.98 3.88
C THR A 250 2.71 -11.26 3.22
N LEU A 251 3.60 -12.01 2.56
CA LEU A 251 3.32 -13.38 2.15
C LEU A 251 3.53 -14.28 3.40
N ASN A 252 2.59 -14.20 4.33
CA ASN A 252 2.53 -15.04 5.54
C ASN A 252 1.41 -16.09 5.47
N TRP A 253 0.55 -15.96 4.47
CA TRP A 253 -0.26 -17.03 3.91
C TRP A 253 0.54 -17.57 2.72
N GLU A 254 1.07 -18.76 2.87
CA GLU A 254 1.63 -19.51 1.75
C GLU A 254 0.51 -19.74 0.72
N PRO A 255 0.70 -19.43 -0.59
CA PRO A 255 -0.34 -19.59 -1.62
C PRO A 255 -0.59 -21.05 -1.99
N GLY A 256 -0.94 -21.87 -1.01
CA GLY A 256 -1.24 -23.28 -1.18
C GLY A 256 -0.04 -24.17 -1.52
N ASN A 257 1.17 -23.64 -1.75
CA ASN A 257 2.21 -24.38 -2.47
C ASN A 257 3.65 -24.10 -1.96
N THR A 258 3.98 -24.59 -0.76
CA THR A 258 5.28 -24.32 -0.10
C THR A 258 6.47 -25.12 -0.66
N SER A 259 6.46 -25.41 -1.96
CA SER A 259 7.55 -26.12 -2.67
C SER A 259 8.37 -25.20 -3.58
N LEU A 260 7.79 -24.07 -3.99
CA LEU A 260 8.57 -22.90 -4.35
C LEU A 260 9.00 -22.17 -3.06
N GLY A 261 9.90 -21.20 -3.16
CA GLY A 261 10.37 -20.44 -1.99
C GLY A 261 10.50 -18.96 -2.28
N ASP A 262 10.61 -18.19 -1.21
CA ASP A 262 10.70 -16.73 -1.30
C ASP A 262 12.02 -16.24 -1.90
N ALA A 263 11.93 -15.47 -2.98
CA ALA A 263 12.97 -14.52 -3.35
C ALA A 263 12.90 -13.25 -2.45
N ALA A 264 13.95 -12.44 -2.42
CA ALA A 264 13.94 -11.22 -1.63
C ALA A 264 13.01 -10.15 -2.23
N ALA A 265 12.07 -9.61 -1.45
CA ALA A 265 11.20 -8.52 -1.91
C ALA A 265 12.02 -7.28 -2.33
N PRO A 266 11.74 -6.67 -3.50
CA PRO A 266 12.38 -5.42 -3.91
C PRO A 266 11.81 -4.24 -3.11
N GLY A 267 12.72 -3.45 -2.52
CA GLY A 267 12.39 -2.15 -1.91
C GLY A 267 12.40 -0.99 -2.91
N PRO A 268 12.31 0.27 -2.44
CA PRO A 268 12.23 1.43 -3.32
C PRO A 268 13.46 1.58 -4.23
N GLY A 269 13.23 1.83 -5.52
CA GLY A 269 14.27 1.94 -6.53
C GLY A 269 15.07 0.65 -6.77
N ARG A 270 14.59 -0.50 -6.27
CA ARG A 270 15.20 -1.82 -6.52
C ARG A 270 14.38 -2.62 -7.52
N LEU A 271 15.10 -3.41 -8.29
CA LEU A 271 14.58 -4.45 -9.17
C LEU A 271 14.95 -5.81 -8.57
N LEU A 272 13.96 -6.65 -8.30
CA LEU A 272 14.20 -8.08 -8.12
C LEU A 272 14.44 -8.68 -9.51
N ARG A 273 15.58 -9.35 -9.72
CA ARG A 273 16.12 -9.61 -11.07
C ARG A 273 16.65 -11.04 -11.24
N ARG A 274 16.09 -11.76 -12.23
CA ARG A 274 16.71 -12.92 -12.91
C ARG A 274 17.75 -12.42 -13.94
N ASP A 275 18.72 -13.23 -14.31
CA ASP A 275 19.83 -12.79 -15.18
C ASP A 275 19.38 -12.27 -16.57
N ALA A 276 20.31 -11.71 -17.35
CA ALA A 276 20.01 -11.14 -18.66
C ALA A 276 19.68 -12.17 -19.76
N SER A 277 20.01 -13.44 -19.55
CA SER A 277 19.66 -14.57 -20.42
C SER A 277 18.30 -15.18 -20.05
N CYS A 278 17.76 -14.80 -18.89
CA CYS A 278 16.67 -15.47 -18.20
C CYS A 278 16.96 -16.95 -17.92
N THR A 279 18.18 -17.24 -17.47
CA THR A 279 18.53 -18.53 -16.87
C THR A 279 17.58 -18.81 -15.70
N ASP A 280 17.02 -20.01 -15.70
CA ASP A 280 16.02 -20.44 -14.74
C ASP A 280 16.34 -21.86 -14.27
N THR A 281 16.31 -22.08 -12.95
CA THR A 281 16.45 -23.38 -12.31
C THR A 281 15.21 -23.74 -11.46
N ASN A 282 14.14 -22.95 -11.61
CA ASN A 282 12.94 -22.94 -10.75
C ASN A 282 13.29 -22.70 -9.27
N ARG A 283 14.16 -21.72 -8.97
CA ARG A 283 14.64 -21.45 -7.60
C ARG A 283 14.69 -19.97 -7.22
N PRO A 284 14.57 -19.64 -5.92
CA PRO A 284 14.73 -18.25 -5.46
C PRO A 284 16.13 -17.69 -5.73
N SER A 285 17.13 -18.58 -5.78
CA SER A 285 18.54 -18.26 -6.10
C SER A 285 18.76 -17.78 -7.54
N ASP A 286 17.78 -17.95 -8.43
CA ASP A 286 17.85 -17.42 -9.79
C ASP A 286 17.65 -15.88 -9.79
N PHE A 287 17.15 -15.33 -8.68
CA PHE A 287 16.86 -13.91 -8.50
C PHE A 287 17.84 -13.21 -7.54
N SER A 288 18.12 -11.93 -7.83
CA SER A 288 18.97 -11.05 -7.03
C SER A 288 18.38 -9.65 -6.97
N LEU A 289 18.69 -8.88 -5.92
CA LEU A 289 18.31 -7.47 -5.86
C LEU A 289 19.36 -6.60 -6.57
N THR A 290 18.89 -5.70 -7.43
CA THR A 290 19.71 -4.71 -8.12
C THR A 290 19.00 -3.35 -8.18
N THR A 291 19.65 -2.33 -8.72
CA THR A 291 19.04 -0.99 -8.92
C THR A 291 18.08 -1.00 -10.11
N GLU A 292 16.97 -0.27 -9.99
CA GLU A 292 15.98 -0.06 -11.05
C GLU A 292 16.64 0.46 -12.35
N PRO A 293 16.36 -0.13 -13.53
CA PRO A 293 16.97 0.31 -14.80
C PRO A 293 16.62 1.77 -15.13
N GLY A 294 17.65 2.61 -15.28
CA GLY A 294 17.51 4.05 -15.52
C GLY A 294 17.58 4.92 -14.26
N VAL A 295 17.69 4.31 -13.07
CA VAL A 295 17.97 5.01 -11.81
C VAL A 295 19.49 5.08 -11.56
N ALA A 296 19.97 6.21 -11.05
CA ALA A 296 21.38 6.39 -10.68
C ALA A 296 21.72 5.52 -9.47
N SER A 297 22.92 4.92 -9.43
CA SER A 297 23.38 4.09 -8.31
C SER A 297 23.72 4.87 -7.03
N THR A 298 23.65 6.20 -7.09
CA THR A 298 23.93 7.15 -6.01
C THR A 298 22.93 8.31 -6.12
N SER A 299 22.48 8.80 -4.97
CA SER A 299 21.46 9.83 -4.80
C SER A 299 22.01 11.00 -3.96
N ASN A 300 21.39 12.16 -4.09
CA ASN A 300 21.78 13.40 -3.42
C ASN A 300 20.59 13.95 -2.59
N LEU A 301 20.38 13.35 -1.41
CA LEU A 301 19.38 13.82 -0.46
C LEU A 301 19.76 15.18 0.13
N THR A 302 18.81 16.11 0.12
CA THR A 302 18.95 17.48 0.63
C THR A 302 17.86 17.80 1.65
N LEU A 303 18.20 18.59 2.68
CA LEU A 303 17.36 18.84 3.86
C LEU A 303 17.60 20.24 4.43
N GLY A 304 16.54 20.93 4.85
CA GLY A 304 16.65 22.24 5.51
C GLY A 304 15.44 22.57 6.39
N ILE A 305 15.68 23.04 7.62
CA ILE A 305 14.60 23.42 8.56
C ILE A 305 13.97 24.75 8.13
N SER A 306 12.65 24.77 8.05
CA SER A 306 11.83 25.96 7.73
C SER A 306 11.11 26.54 8.96
N SER A 307 10.84 25.73 9.98
CA SER A 307 10.34 26.15 11.30
C SER A 307 10.91 25.27 12.42
N PRO A 308 11.51 25.82 13.48
CA PRO A 308 11.82 27.24 13.69
C PRO A 308 13.00 27.71 12.85
N THR A 309 12.96 28.96 12.41
CA THR A 309 14.12 29.62 11.79
C THR A 309 15.21 29.90 12.85
N PRO A 310 16.49 30.00 12.47
CA PRO A 310 17.57 30.23 13.42
C PRO A 310 17.37 31.51 14.25
N GLY A 311 17.36 31.36 15.58
CA GLY A 311 17.12 32.45 16.53
C GLY A 311 15.63 32.78 16.78
N GLN A 312 14.69 32.06 16.17
CA GLN A 312 13.26 32.25 16.44
C GLN A 312 12.91 31.92 17.90
N THR A 313 11.96 32.68 18.44
CA THR A 313 11.36 32.40 19.77
C THR A 313 10.03 31.66 19.60
N LEU A 314 9.87 30.57 20.34
CA LEU A 314 8.65 29.76 20.41
C LEU A 314 8.04 29.79 21.83
N PRO A 315 6.70 29.70 21.94
CA PRO A 315 6.01 29.64 23.22
C PRO A 315 6.28 28.33 23.97
N ALA A 316 6.73 28.45 25.22
CA ALA A 316 6.84 27.33 26.17
C ALA A 316 5.45 26.84 26.65
N ALA A 317 5.38 25.61 27.16
CA ALA A 317 4.15 24.96 27.63
C ALA A 317 2.99 24.98 26.61
N SER A 318 3.28 24.81 25.31
CA SER A 318 2.29 24.92 24.23
C SER A 318 2.59 23.97 23.06
N VAL A 319 1.64 23.79 22.14
CA VAL A 319 1.86 22.99 20.91
C VAL A 319 2.39 23.88 19.79
N VAL A 320 3.47 23.46 19.15
CA VAL A 320 4.09 24.12 17.99
C VAL A 320 4.28 23.13 16.84
N ASP A 321 4.21 23.62 15.60
CA ASP A 321 4.56 22.85 14.41
C ASP A 321 6.05 23.10 14.05
N LEU A 322 6.85 22.04 14.09
CA LEU A 322 8.22 21.99 13.58
C LEU A 322 8.15 21.56 12.11
N ALA A 323 8.91 22.18 11.22
CA ALA A 323 8.83 21.93 9.78
C ALA A 323 10.17 22.06 9.06
N TRP A 324 10.31 21.30 7.98
CA TRP A 324 11.50 21.26 7.12
C TRP A 324 11.10 21.00 5.66
N ILE A 325 12.00 21.35 4.76
CA ILE A 325 11.95 20.96 3.35
C ILE A 325 13.00 19.89 3.10
N MET A 326 12.70 18.94 2.21
CA MET A 326 13.65 17.95 1.74
C MET A 326 13.40 17.62 0.26
N SER A 327 14.46 17.25 -0.45
CA SER A 327 14.42 16.90 -1.86
C SER A 327 15.52 15.92 -2.20
N ASP A 328 15.25 15.03 -3.15
CA ASP A 328 16.12 13.96 -3.60
C ASP A 328 16.10 13.94 -5.14
N ASP A 329 17.21 13.59 -5.78
CA ASP A 329 17.33 13.58 -7.24
C ASP A 329 16.97 12.22 -7.87
N VAL A 330 16.87 11.16 -7.07
CA VAL A 330 16.44 9.81 -7.44
C VAL A 330 15.02 9.52 -6.96
N PHE A 331 14.73 9.78 -5.69
CA PHE A 331 13.53 9.33 -5.01
C PHE A 331 12.42 10.37 -4.94
N GLN A 332 11.16 9.91 -4.97
CA GLN A 332 10.09 10.71 -4.39
C GLN A 332 10.25 10.78 -2.87
N THR A 333 10.01 11.96 -2.27
CA THR A 333 10.21 12.22 -0.84
C THR A 333 9.45 11.25 0.08
N GLY A 334 8.35 10.66 -0.39
CA GLY A 334 7.60 9.62 0.32
C GLY A 334 8.36 8.32 0.61
N TYR A 335 9.56 8.11 0.06
CA TYR A 335 10.45 7.00 0.40
C TYR A 335 11.62 7.38 1.33
N VAL A 336 11.80 8.67 1.63
CA VAL A 336 12.86 9.14 2.54
C VAL A 336 12.40 8.91 3.98
N HIS A 337 13.19 8.18 4.76
CA HIS A 337 13.00 7.98 6.19
C HIS A 337 13.47 9.23 6.95
N VAL A 338 12.71 9.68 7.95
CA VAL A 338 12.98 10.93 8.69
C VAL A 338 12.87 10.74 10.21
N TRP A 339 13.84 11.30 10.93
CA TRP A 339 13.87 11.42 12.38
C TRP A 339 14.02 12.87 12.79
N ALA A 340 13.38 13.26 13.89
CA ALA A 340 13.47 14.61 14.43
C ALA A 340 13.67 14.55 15.94
N ASN A 341 14.66 15.29 16.43
CA ASN A 341 15.06 15.32 17.83
C ASN A 341 15.16 16.78 18.30
N VAL A 342 14.67 17.07 19.50
CA VAL A 342 14.89 18.37 20.16
C VAL A 342 15.77 18.18 21.38
N THR A 343 16.89 18.89 21.43
CA THR A 343 17.80 18.91 22.59
C THR A 343 17.57 20.17 23.43
N ILE A 344 17.38 19.99 24.74
CA ILE A 344 17.19 21.05 25.73
C ILE A 344 18.15 20.80 26.89
N GLY A 345 19.12 21.70 27.09
CA GLY A 345 20.22 21.46 28.03
C GLY A 345 21.00 20.21 27.65
N SER A 346 21.01 19.20 28.52
CA SER A 346 21.61 17.88 28.28
C SER A 346 20.61 16.79 27.82
N GLN A 347 19.31 17.08 27.77
CA GLN A 347 18.29 16.10 27.41
C GLN A 347 17.96 16.20 25.92
N THR A 348 18.08 15.09 25.19
CA THR A 348 17.54 14.96 23.82
C THR A 348 16.21 14.22 23.86
N ILE A 349 15.21 14.77 23.18
CA ILE A 349 13.83 14.28 23.13
C ILE A 349 13.52 13.92 21.67
N PRO A 350 13.23 12.65 21.33
CA PRO A 350 12.72 12.31 20.01
C PRO A 350 11.30 12.87 19.86
N VAL A 351 11.08 13.65 18.81
CA VAL A 351 9.77 14.23 18.46
C VAL A 351 9.20 13.60 17.19
N LEU A 352 10.04 12.99 16.36
CA LEU A 352 9.67 12.11 15.24
C LEU A 352 10.66 10.93 15.19
N VAL A 353 10.17 9.72 14.99
CA VAL A 353 10.99 8.50 14.86
C VAL A 353 10.56 7.73 13.61
N ASP A 354 11.51 7.50 12.70
CA ASP A 354 11.38 6.61 11.53
C ASP A 354 10.07 6.82 10.73
N GLN A 355 9.78 8.06 10.33
CA GLN A 355 8.59 8.35 9.52
C GLN A 355 8.94 8.70 8.07
N LEU A 356 8.44 7.87 7.15
CA LEU A 356 8.52 8.09 5.71
C LEU A 356 7.85 9.42 5.29
N GLY A 357 8.55 10.20 4.46
CA GLY A 357 8.00 11.39 3.79
C GLY A 357 7.60 12.56 4.70
N ALA A 358 7.91 12.51 5.99
CA ALA A 358 7.52 13.56 6.92
C ALA A 358 8.28 14.87 6.64
N THR A 359 7.56 15.97 6.50
CA THR A 359 8.09 17.34 6.34
C THR A 359 7.77 18.25 7.54
N SER A 360 7.02 17.75 8.52
CA SER A 360 6.66 18.49 9.73
C SER A 360 6.21 17.55 10.85
N VAL A 361 6.31 18.00 12.11
CA VAL A 361 5.76 17.31 13.27
C VAL A 361 5.25 18.29 14.33
N ARG A 362 4.14 17.93 15.00
CA ARG A 362 3.64 18.66 16.17
C ARG A 362 4.42 18.27 17.41
N TRP A 363 4.89 19.28 18.14
CA TRP A 363 5.61 19.08 19.38
C TRP A 363 4.98 19.93 20.50
N THR A 364 4.70 19.30 21.65
CA THR A 364 4.33 20.00 22.87
C THR A 364 5.60 20.47 23.56
N THR A 365 5.85 21.78 23.56
CA THR A 365 6.99 22.39 24.23
C THR A 365 6.86 22.20 25.75
N PRO A 366 7.94 21.85 26.48
CA PRO A 366 7.90 21.77 27.93
C PRO A 366 7.77 23.17 28.55
N ASP A 367 7.46 23.22 29.85
CA ASP A 367 7.44 24.48 30.64
C ASP A 367 8.86 24.97 30.99
N PHE A 368 9.68 25.13 29.96
CA PHE A 368 11.08 25.53 30.02
C PHE A 368 11.27 26.96 29.49
N THR A 369 12.39 27.61 29.79
CA THR A 369 12.77 28.89 29.16
C THR A 369 14.28 28.95 28.99
N GLY A 370 14.73 29.21 27.77
CA GLY A 370 16.13 29.09 27.35
C GLY A 370 16.26 28.51 25.94
N THR A 371 17.49 28.25 25.50
CA THR A 371 17.78 27.72 24.16
C THR A 371 17.42 26.23 24.02
N ALA A 372 16.93 25.86 22.85
CA ALA A 372 16.73 24.49 22.39
C ALA A 372 17.30 24.32 20.97
N ILE A 373 17.64 23.09 20.61
CA ILE A 373 18.21 22.74 19.30
C ILE A 373 17.29 21.71 18.65
N LEU A 374 16.73 22.03 17.47
CA LEU A 374 16.11 21.04 16.60
C LEU A 374 17.20 20.40 15.73
N LYS A 375 17.25 19.06 15.69
CA LYS A 375 18.00 18.28 14.71
C LYS A 375 17.03 17.41 13.92
N ILE A 376 17.04 17.57 12.61
CA ILE A 376 16.38 16.65 11.68
C ILE A 376 17.48 15.80 11.02
N ASP A 377 17.23 14.51 10.91
CA ASP A 377 18.02 13.57 10.14
C ASP A 377 17.10 12.88 9.13
N ALA A 378 17.60 12.65 7.92
CA ALA A 378 16.88 11.97 6.86
C ALA A 378 17.81 10.99 6.13
N GLU A 379 17.25 9.87 5.66
CA GLU A 379 17.96 8.80 4.95
C GLU A 379 17.11 8.29 3.79
N ASP A 380 17.71 8.12 2.62
CA ASP A 380 17.03 7.56 1.44
C ASP A 380 17.18 6.01 1.35
N PRO A 381 16.40 5.33 0.50
CA PRO A 381 16.45 3.87 0.33
C PRO A 381 17.79 3.29 -0.19
N PHE A 382 18.74 4.13 -0.63
CA PHE A 382 20.09 3.75 -1.04
C PHE A 382 21.16 4.10 0.01
N GLY A 383 20.79 4.76 1.11
CA GLY A 383 21.66 5.11 2.23
C GLY A 383 22.35 6.47 2.09
N ALA A 384 21.87 7.39 1.25
CA ALA A 384 22.32 8.77 1.34
C ALA A 384 21.64 9.47 2.53
N HIS A 385 22.44 10.11 3.39
CA HIS A 385 21.95 10.78 4.59
C HIS A 385 22.06 12.31 4.46
N ALA A 386 21.07 13.02 5.00
CA ALA A 386 21.11 14.46 5.19
C ALA A 386 20.74 14.84 6.62
N SER A 387 21.43 15.83 7.21
CA SER A 387 21.14 16.35 8.55
C SER A 387 21.02 17.86 8.53
N ALA A 388 20.04 18.41 9.25
CA ALA A 388 19.86 19.85 9.43
C ALA A 388 19.65 20.20 10.91
N THR A 389 20.18 21.34 11.35
CA THR A 389 20.01 21.83 12.72
C THR A 389 19.55 23.29 12.78
N SER A 390 18.71 23.62 13.77
CA SER A 390 18.25 24.98 14.02
C SER A 390 18.22 25.26 15.53
N ASN A 391 18.87 26.35 15.93
CA ASN A 391 18.88 26.83 17.32
C ASN A 391 17.74 27.83 17.51
N PHE A 392 16.90 27.63 18.51
CA PHE A 392 15.74 28.47 18.81
C PHE A 392 15.58 28.68 20.32
N ALA A 393 14.77 29.66 20.72
CA ALA A 393 14.49 29.97 22.12
C ALA A 393 13.08 29.52 22.52
N LEU A 394 12.94 28.88 23.69
CA LEU A 394 11.65 28.75 24.37
C LEU A 394 11.47 29.90 25.37
N THR A 395 10.31 30.52 25.36
CA THR A 395 9.90 31.52 26.37
C THR A 395 8.48 31.28 26.84
N ARG A 396 8.23 31.37 28.15
CA ARG A 396 6.87 31.52 28.68
C ARG A 396 6.21 32.75 28.04
N GLN A 397 5.05 32.57 27.41
CA GLN A 397 4.17 33.71 27.15
C GLN A 397 3.68 34.24 28.49
N THR A 398 4.29 35.32 28.97
CA THR A 398 3.68 36.05 30.08
C THR A 398 2.38 36.67 29.58
N PRO A 399 1.24 36.51 30.28
CA PRO A 399 -0.01 37.14 29.88
C PRO A 399 0.02 38.68 30.03
N LEU A 400 1.18 39.27 30.31
CA LEU A 400 1.38 40.69 30.59
C LEU A 400 0.82 41.59 29.48
N ALA A 401 1.04 41.25 28.21
CA ALA A 401 0.50 42.00 27.08
C ALA A 401 -1.05 41.98 27.05
N LEU A 402 -1.65 40.84 27.40
CA LEU A 402 -3.10 40.64 27.44
C LEU A 402 -3.71 41.35 28.67
N ILE A 403 -3.04 41.27 29.83
CA ILE A 403 -3.39 41.99 31.06
C ILE A 403 -3.29 43.50 30.86
N VAL A 404 -2.24 43.99 30.19
CA VAL A 404 -2.07 45.42 29.86
C VAL A 404 -3.14 45.88 28.88
N ALA A 405 -3.47 45.10 27.84
CA ALA A 405 -4.56 45.41 26.93
C ALA A 405 -5.92 45.51 27.66
N VAL A 406 -6.22 44.56 28.56
CA VAL A 406 -7.43 44.60 29.40
C VAL A 406 -7.41 45.81 30.35
N LEU A 407 -6.28 46.13 30.98
CA LEU A 407 -6.13 47.32 31.83
C LEU A 407 -6.37 48.62 31.05
N ILE A 408 -5.85 48.74 29.83
CA ILE A 408 -6.08 49.90 28.95
C ILE A 408 -7.59 50.04 28.66
N VAL A 409 -8.28 48.95 28.31
CA VAL A 409 -9.74 48.97 28.08
C VAL A 409 -10.50 49.36 29.35
N VAL A 410 -10.13 48.81 30.51
CA VAL A 410 -10.76 49.13 31.81
C VAL A 410 -10.55 50.61 32.17
N VAL A 411 -9.35 51.16 31.96
CA VAL A 411 -9.05 52.58 32.20
C VAL A 411 -9.84 53.48 31.26
N ILE A 412 -9.95 53.14 29.97
CA ILE A 412 -10.77 53.90 29.00
C ILE A 412 -12.25 53.90 29.40
N VAL A 413 -12.81 52.74 29.76
CA VAL A 413 -14.21 52.64 30.22
C VAL A 413 -14.42 53.44 31.51
N ALA A 414 -13.50 53.36 32.48
CA ALA A 414 -13.57 54.15 33.70
C ALA A 414 -13.52 55.66 33.42
N PHE A 415 -12.69 56.12 32.46
CA PHE A 415 -12.63 57.52 32.04
C PHE A 415 -13.93 58.00 31.39
N LEU A 416 -14.51 57.18 30.50
CA LEU A 416 -15.80 57.46 29.85
C LEU A 416 -16.94 57.55 30.87
N VAL A 417 -17.02 56.61 31.81
CA VAL A 417 -18.01 56.61 32.90
C VAL A 417 -17.81 57.83 33.81
N PHE A 418 -16.59 58.18 34.18
CA PHE A 418 -16.30 59.36 35.00
C PHE A 418 -16.66 60.67 34.30
N ALA A 419 -16.38 60.78 32.99
CA ALA A 419 -16.77 61.92 32.18
C ALA A 419 -18.30 62.07 32.09
N PHE A 420 -19.02 60.96 31.84
CA PHE A 420 -20.49 60.93 31.80
C PHE A 420 -21.12 61.31 33.15
N LEU A 421 -20.58 60.80 34.27
CA LEU A 421 -21.03 61.15 35.61
C LEU A 421 -20.70 62.61 36.00
N ARG A 422 -19.63 63.20 35.44
CA ARG A 422 -19.35 64.64 35.59
C ARG A 422 -20.28 65.51 34.75
N ALA A 423 -20.65 65.09 33.53
CA ALA A 423 -21.59 65.81 32.69
C ALA A 423 -22.97 65.92 33.37
N ARG A 424 -23.51 64.79 33.86
CA ARG A 424 -24.79 64.74 34.60
C ARG A 424 -24.84 65.52 35.91
N LYS A 425 -23.71 66.04 36.41
CA LYS A 425 -23.66 66.91 37.61
C LYS A 425 -23.66 68.41 37.30
N LYS A 426 -23.89 68.83 36.04
CA LYS A 426 -23.87 70.23 35.61
C LYS A 426 -25.18 70.80 35.06
N GLU A 427 -26.25 70.00 34.99
CA GLU A 427 -27.53 70.45 34.44
C GLU A 427 -28.45 71.01 35.55
N ALA A 428 -28.98 72.21 35.32
CA ALA A 428 -29.96 72.89 36.18
C ALA A 428 -31.27 73.12 35.38
N PRO A 429 -32.44 73.15 36.03
CA PRO A 429 -33.73 73.12 35.35
C PRO A 429 -34.12 74.47 34.70
N PRO A 430 -34.89 74.46 33.59
CA PRO A 430 -35.34 75.67 32.90
C PRO A 430 -36.62 76.30 33.52
N PRO A 431 -36.82 77.63 33.36
CA PRO A 431 -38.03 78.34 33.84
C PRO A 431 -39.20 78.30 32.83
N THR A 432 -40.39 78.74 33.28
CA THR A 432 -41.68 78.66 32.55
C THR A 432 -42.30 80.04 32.26
N GLY A 433 -43.10 80.14 31.19
CA GLY A 433 -43.94 81.32 30.86
C GLY A 433 -44.94 81.04 29.70
N PRO A 434 -46.16 81.64 29.65
CA PRO A 434 -47.30 81.00 28.95
C PRO A 434 -48.05 81.97 27.95
N PRO A 435 -49.38 81.89 27.63
CA PRO A 435 -49.88 81.79 26.23
C PRO A 435 -51.00 82.87 25.93
N PRO A 436 -51.99 82.74 24.99
CA PRO A 436 -52.32 81.75 23.93
C PRO A 436 -52.44 82.44 22.51
N MET A 437 -53.34 82.24 21.51
CA MET A 437 -54.61 81.49 21.37
C MET A 437 -54.92 80.86 19.95
N PRO A 438 -55.96 81.13 19.10
CA PRO A 438 -56.70 80.00 18.45
C PRO A 438 -56.94 80.11 16.90
N PRO A 439 -57.87 79.36 16.25
CA PRO A 439 -57.76 77.92 15.97
C PRO A 439 -58.24 77.46 14.55
N ALA A 440 -58.00 76.19 14.19
CA ALA A 440 -58.85 75.40 13.27
C ALA A 440 -58.63 73.87 13.51
N ALA A 441 -59.64 73.02 13.27
CA ALA A 441 -59.66 71.56 13.53
C ALA A 441 -60.86 70.90 12.77
N PRO A 442 -61.12 69.55 12.80
CA PRO A 442 -60.43 68.40 13.41
C PRO A 442 -60.23 67.24 12.36
N SER A 443 -60.27 65.90 12.54
CA SER A 443 -60.47 64.97 13.69
C SER A 443 -59.64 63.63 13.65
N PRO A 444 -60.07 62.41 13.18
CA PRO A 444 -59.63 61.15 13.86
C PRO A 444 -59.28 59.92 12.97
N PRO A 445 -58.89 58.73 13.52
CA PRO A 445 -58.24 58.44 14.82
C PRO A 445 -56.97 57.54 14.76
N SER A 446 -56.10 57.69 15.77
CA SER A 446 -55.26 56.70 16.49
C SER A 446 -54.78 55.36 15.87
N THR A 447 -53.47 55.07 15.93
CA THR A 447 -52.89 54.04 16.85
C THR A 447 -51.35 53.98 16.92
N ILE A 448 -50.88 53.33 17.99
CA ILE A 448 -49.53 53.06 18.54
C ILE A 448 -48.47 52.54 17.53
N GLY A 449 -47.18 52.94 17.68
CA GLY A 449 -46.03 52.25 17.05
C GLY A 449 -44.64 52.83 17.40
N PRO A 450 -43.57 52.01 17.57
CA PRO A 450 -42.23 52.48 17.95
C PRO A 450 -41.27 52.73 16.76
N ALA A 451 -40.07 53.25 17.05
CA ALA A 451 -39.03 53.58 16.06
C ALA A 451 -38.45 52.36 15.33
N ALA A 452 -38.17 52.51 14.03
CA ALA A 452 -37.46 51.53 13.21
C ALA A 452 -36.46 52.19 12.25
N GLY A 453 -35.16 52.01 12.53
CA GLY A 453 -34.06 52.37 11.63
C GLY A 453 -33.48 51.13 10.94
N VAL A 454 -34.31 50.38 10.22
CA VAL A 454 -33.92 49.13 9.57
C VAL A 454 -33.67 49.38 8.08
N ILE A 455 -32.45 49.13 7.62
CA ILE A 455 -32.13 49.06 6.19
C ILE A 455 -32.76 47.78 5.64
N PRO A 456 -33.65 47.83 4.63
CA PRO A 456 -34.23 46.62 4.07
C PRO A 456 -33.16 45.80 3.32
N PRO A 457 -33.14 44.47 3.46
CA PRO A 457 -32.25 43.63 2.66
C PRO A 457 -32.63 43.71 1.17
N ALA A 458 -31.62 43.66 0.30
CA ALA A 458 -31.85 43.53 -1.14
C ALA A 458 -32.63 42.24 -1.45
N LEU A 459 -33.40 42.26 -2.55
CA LEU A 459 -34.28 41.16 -2.96
C LEU A 459 -33.51 39.82 -2.98
N GLY A 460 -34.00 38.82 -2.25
CA GLY A 460 -33.36 37.50 -2.15
C GLY A 460 -32.27 37.36 -1.07
N LYS A 461 -32.06 38.35 -0.19
CA LYS A 461 -31.16 38.23 0.97
C LYS A 461 -31.91 38.08 2.30
N LYS A 462 -31.40 37.21 3.18
CA LYS A 462 -31.78 37.09 4.60
C LYS A 462 -30.60 37.45 5.51
N VAL A 463 -30.86 37.99 6.69
CA VAL A 463 -29.80 38.40 7.63
C VAL A 463 -29.58 37.29 8.66
N CYS A 464 -28.32 36.93 8.91
CA CYS A 464 -27.98 35.94 9.95
C CYS A 464 -28.18 36.53 11.36
N PRO A 465 -29.03 35.96 12.23
CA PRO A 465 -29.29 36.50 13.56
C PRO A 465 -28.10 36.37 14.54
N ARG A 466 -27.06 35.60 14.17
CA ARG A 466 -25.86 35.39 15.01
C ARG A 466 -24.71 36.37 14.74
N CYS A 467 -24.64 36.93 13.52
CA CYS A 467 -23.50 37.75 13.09
C CYS A 467 -23.88 38.94 12.17
N HIS A 468 -25.18 39.15 11.92
CA HIS A 468 -25.74 40.20 11.07
C HIS A 468 -25.26 40.24 9.60
N THR A 469 -24.49 39.24 9.16
CA THR A 469 -24.13 39.04 7.74
C THR A 469 -25.38 38.78 6.89
N ALA A 470 -25.47 39.44 5.73
CA ALA A 470 -26.49 39.15 4.72
C ALA A 470 -26.07 37.94 3.87
N VAL A 471 -26.94 36.93 3.83
CA VAL A 471 -26.79 35.65 3.12
C VAL A 471 -27.92 35.50 2.09
N ASN A 472 -27.83 34.63 1.07
CA ASN A 472 -28.98 34.37 0.20
C ASN A 472 -30.10 33.67 0.97
N THR A 473 -31.36 33.89 0.56
CA THR A 473 -32.51 33.16 1.11
C THR A 473 -32.38 31.65 0.95
N ILE A 474 -31.78 31.18 -0.15
CA ILE A 474 -31.52 29.76 -0.42
C ILE A 474 -30.43 29.12 0.46
N ASP A 475 -29.59 29.90 1.16
CA ASP A 475 -28.46 29.34 1.90
C ASP A 475 -28.94 28.67 3.19
N ALA A 476 -28.76 27.35 3.31
CA ALA A 476 -29.16 26.60 4.52
C ALA A 476 -28.34 27.00 5.76
N THR A 477 -27.13 27.53 5.57
CA THR A 477 -26.21 27.96 6.63
C THR A 477 -25.58 29.32 6.32
N CYS A 478 -25.22 30.07 7.35
CA CYS A 478 -24.43 31.29 7.17
C CYS A 478 -22.96 30.95 6.94
N PHE A 479 -22.44 31.25 5.73
CA PHE A 479 -21.05 30.98 5.36
C PHE A 479 -20.01 31.60 6.31
N PHE A 480 -20.37 32.68 7.01
CA PHE A 480 -19.46 33.41 7.90
C PHE A 480 -19.36 32.84 9.33
N CYS A 481 -20.39 32.12 9.81
CA CYS A 481 -20.44 31.68 11.22
C CYS A 481 -21.07 30.30 11.48
N GLY A 482 -21.39 29.54 10.43
CA GLY A 482 -21.95 28.19 10.50
C GLY A 482 -23.39 28.10 11.05
N TYR A 483 -24.05 29.22 11.34
CA TYR A 483 -25.42 29.24 11.85
C TYR A 483 -26.39 28.62 10.82
N LYS A 484 -27.11 27.56 11.21
CA LYS A 484 -28.16 26.92 10.39
C LYS A 484 -29.46 27.72 10.50
N PHE A 485 -30.11 27.99 9.36
CA PHE A 485 -31.41 28.64 9.33
C PHE A 485 -32.55 27.62 9.50
N PRO A 486 -33.63 27.93 10.24
CA PRO A 486 -34.71 26.98 10.51
C PRO A 486 -35.55 26.64 9.26
N ASP A 487 -35.70 27.60 8.34
CA ASP A 487 -36.58 27.48 7.15
C ASP A 487 -35.90 26.78 5.96
N ALA A 488 -34.80 26.07 6.20
CA ALA A 488 -34.00 25.43 5.16
C ALA A 488 -34.52 24.03 4.84
N THR A 489 -35.39 23.92 3.82
CA THR A 489 -35.65 22.62 3.16
C THR A 489 -34.34 22.06 2.57
N PRO A 490 -34.12 20.72 2.65
CA PRO A 490 -32.97 20.10 2.00
C PRO A 490 -33.07 20.22 0.47
N PRO A 491 -31.93 20.27 -0.25
CA PRO A 491 -31.92 20.23 -1.71
C PRO A 491 -32.38 18.85 -2.25
N PRO A 492 -32.83 18.81 -3.51
CA PRO A 492 -33.03 17.56 -4.24
C PRO A 492 -31.69 16.88 -4.62
#